data_AF-A0A2K2EY63-F1
#
_entry.id   AF-A0A2K2EY63-F1
#
_cell.length_a   1.000
_cell.length_b   1.000
_cell.length_c   1.000
_cell.angle_alpha   90.00
_cell.angle_beta   90.00
_cell.angle_gamma   90.00
#
_symmetry.space_group_name_H-M   'P 1'
#
loop_
_entity.id
_entity.type
_entity.pdbx_description
1 polymer ?
#
loop_
_entity_poly.entity_id
_entity_poly.type
_entity_poly.pdbx_seq_one_letter_code
_entity_poly.pdbx_strand_id
1 'polypeptide(L)'
;MDSYCFRGLKFHRDVIDVRKELYMVDICIRKMIELSSKKYSLLQDMLELTRAQSGTITEDGIENLQKLIAEKQTKIEEIDKLDEEFTSCFQQLKQELKVERLEEINNASIPGIKELKDTVGRIMELLEEIRKLESRNIENAEKLMDGLSTQIKKLNQGKTINAAYGKNVVAAPPSFFVDSRK
;
A
#
# COMPACT_ATOMS: atom_id res chain seq x y z
N MET A 1 -41.63 54.15 19.31
CA MET A 1 -41.82 52.83 18.67
C MET A 1 -40.53 52.51 17.93
N ASP A 2 -40.18 51.23 17.75
CA ASP A 2 -39.03 50.72 16.95
C ASP A 2 -37.70 50.35 17.65
N SER A 3 -37.75 49.82 18.88
CA SER A 3 -36.58 49.12 19.48
C SER A 3 -36.74 47.60 19.57
N TYR A 4 -37.96 47.08 19.38
CA TYR A 4 -38.26 45.65 19.54
C TYR A 4 -38.23 44.85 18.22
N CYS A 5 -38.31 45.51 17.06
CA CYS A 5 -38.32 44.83 15.75
C CYS A 5 -36.90 44.39 15.28
N PHE A 6 -35.85 45.13 15.65
CA PHE A 6 -34.48 44.82 15.26
C PHE A 6 -33.84 43.64 16.04
N ARG A 7 -34.28 43.39 17.29
CA ARG A 7 -33.77 42.25 18.07
C ARG A 7 -34.26 40.91 17.53
N GLY A 8 -35.49 40.85 17.00
CA GLY A 8 -36.05 39.64 16.40
C GLY A 8 -35.34 39.21 15.12
N LEU A 9 -34.97 40.17 14.26
CA LEU A 9 -34.26 39.89 12.99
C LEU A 9 -32.82 39.41 13.19
N LYS A 10 -32.13 39.88 14.25
CA LYS A 10 -30.77 39.44 14.57
C LYS A 10 -30.79 38.01 15.13
N PHE A 11 -31.65 37.74 16.11
CA PHE A 11 -31.86 36.39 16.65
C PHE A 11 -32.26 35.37 15.59
N HIS A 12 -33.15 35.74 14.66
CA HIS A 12 -33.58 34.83 13.60
C HIS A 12 -32.45 34.53 12.60
N ARG A 13 -31.61 35.54 12.29
CA ARG A 13 -30.43 35.35 11.42
C ARG A 13 -29.37 34.48 12.10
N ASP A 14 -29.09 34.71 13.38
CA ASP A 14 -28.14 33.93 14.18
C ASP A 14 -28.58 32.46 14.32
N VAL A 15 -29.89 32.20 14.51
CA VAL A 15 -30.44 30.82 14.58
C VAL A 15 -30.41 30.11 13.21
N ILE A 16 -30.61 30.84 12.11
CA ILE A 16 -30.49 30.28 10.76
C ILE A 16 -29.04 29.92 10.42
N ASP A 17 -28.07 30.74 10.88
CA ASP A 17 -26.64 30.52 10.66
C ASP A 17 -26.14 29.28 11.40
N VAL A 18 -26.43 29.19 12.70
CA VAL A 18 -26.09 28.01 13.53
C VAL A 18 -26.72 26.73 12.97
N ARG A 19 -27.92 26.81 12.40
CA ARG A 19 -28.60 25.66 11.80
C ARG A 19 -27.97 25.22 10.47
N LYS A 20 -27.34 26.14 9.72
CA LYS A 20 -26.57 25.83 8.51
C LYS A 20 -25.21 25.21 8.86
N GLU A 21 -24.51 25.75 9.85
CA GLU A 21 -23.25 25.20 10.37
C GLU A 21 -23.44 23.74 10.81
N LEU A 22 -24.49 23.46 11.58
CA LEU A 22 -24.79 22.10 12.04
C LEU A 22 -25.07 21.11 10.90
N TYR A 23 -25.73 21.59 9.83
CA TYR A 23 -26.07 20.77 8.66
C TYR A 23 -24.82 20.46 7.81
N MET A 24 -23.88 21.41 7.70
CA MET A 24 -22.63 21.20 6.98
C MET A 24 -21.71 20.19 7.67
N VAL A 25 -21.59 20.28 8.99
CA VAL A 25 -20.83 19.32 9.81
C VAL A 25 -21.35 17.89 9.62
N ASP A 26 -22.67 17.71 9.67
CA ASP A 26 -23.30 16.40 9.50
C ASP A 26 -23.07 15.79 8.09
N ILE A 27 -23.13 16.62 7.03
CA ILE A 27 -22.79 16.19 5.67
C ILE A 27 -21.33 15.74 5.57
N CYS A 28 -20.41 16.53 6.13
CA CYS A 28 -18.98 16.20 6.11
C CYS A 28 -18.71 14.89 6.82
N ILE A 29 -19.27 14.69 8.02
CA ILE A 29 -19.09 13.44 8.79
C ILE A 29 -19.62 12.23 8.01
N ARG A 30 -20.83 12.31 7.45
CA ARG A 30 -21.40 11.22 6.65
C ARG A 30 -20.53 10.89 5.43
N LYS A 31 -20.05 11.91 4.72
CA LYS A 31 -19.16 11.73 3.57
C LYS A 31 -17.83 11.11 3.98
N MET A 32 -17.23 11.57 5.07
CA MET A 32 -15.97 11.02 5.58
C MET A 32 -16.11 9.56 6.02
N ILE A 33 -17.25 9.17 6.61
CA ILE A 33 -17.54 7.75 6.94
C ILE A 33 -17.61 6.91 5.67
N GLU A 34 -18.31 7.39 4.65
CA GLU A 34 -18.43 6.71 3.36
C GLU A 34 -17.06 6.50 2.70
N LEU A 35 -16.25 7.57 2.61
CA LEU A 35 -14.90 7.55 2.05
C LEU A 35 -13.99 6.60 2.84
N SER A 36 -14.02 6.67 4.18
CA SER A 36 -13.23 5.79 5.04
C SER A 36 -13.63 4.33 4.87
N SER A 37 -14.93 4.04 4.76
CA SER A 37 -15.42 2.68 4.57
C SER A 37 -14.99 2.10 3.23
N LYS A 38 -15.03 2.91 2.16
CA LYS A 38 -14.52 2.53 0.83
C LYS A 38 -13.01 2.27 0.87
N LYS A 39 -12.24 3.18 1.49
CA LYS A 39 -10.79 3.02 1.67
C LYS A 39 -10.46 1.74 2.44
N TYR A 40 -11.21 1.45 3.50
CA TYR A 40 -11.05 0.22 4.28
C TYR A 40 -11.23 -1.03 3.41
N SER A 41 -12.28 -1.08 2.57
CA SER A 41 -12.50 -2.20 1.63
C SER A 41 -11.35 -2.35 0.64
N LEU A 42 -10.85 -1.26 0.06
CA LEU A 42 -9.72 -1.31 -0.88
C LEU A 42 -8.44 -1.80 -0.22
N LEU A 43 -8.21 -1.42 1.04
CA LEU A 43 -7.07 -1.90 1.81
C LEU A 43 -7.24 -3.38 2.19
N GLN A 44 -8.46 -3.88 2.40
CA GLN A 44 -8.69 -5.33 2.58
C GLN A 44 -8.34 -6.10 1.31
N ASP A 45 -8.74 -5.60 0.14
CA ASP A 45 -8.33 -6.19 -1.15
C ASP A 45 -6.80 -6.17 -1.30
N MET A 46 -6.16 -5.05 -0.95
CA MET A 46 -4.70 -4.91 -1.01
C MET A 46 -3.99 -5.91 -0.09
N LEU A 47 -4.53 -6.15 1.11
CA LEU A 47 -4.01 -7.15 2.03
C LEU A 47 -4.06 -8.56 1.42
N GLU A 48 -5.16 -8.92 0.73
CA GLU A 48 -5.26 -10.21 0.03
C GLU A 48 -4.27 -10.31 -1.14
N LEU A 49 -4.08 -9.24 -1.92
CA LEU A 49 -3.06 -9.20 -2.98
C LEU A 49 -1.65 -9.36 -2.41
N THR A 50 -1.35 -8.70 -1.30
CA THR A 50 -0.07 -8.82 -0.58
C THR A 50 0.15 -10.24 -0.04
N ARG A 51 -0.90 -10.93 0.43
CA ARG A 51 -0.83 -12.34 0.85
C ARG A 51 -0.59 -13.26 -0.35
N ALA A 52 -1.29 -13.03 -1.46
CA ALA A 52 -1.10 -13.78 -2.70
C ALA A 52 0.33 -13.65 -3.24
N GLN A 53 0.91 -12.44 -3.16
CA GLN A 53 2.29 -12.17 -3.56
C GLN A 53 3.30 -13.06 -2.81
N SER A 54 3.08 -13.34 -1.53
CA SER A 54 3.96 -14.23 -0.75
C SER A 54 4.08 -15.63 -1.38
N GLY A 55 3.02 -16.12 -2.04
CA GLY A 55 2.99 -17.43 -2.70
C GLY A 55 3.60 -17.44 -4.11
N THR A 56 3.77 -16.28 -4.74
CA THR A 56 4.27 -16.18 -6.13
C THR A 56 5.76 -15.85 -6.23
N ILE A 57 6.44 -15.54 -5.12
CA ILE A 57 7.90 -15.26 -5.11
C ILE A 57 8.66 -16.58 -5.31
N THR A 58 8.80 -16.96 -6.57
CA THR A 58 9.44 -18.18 -7.07
C THR A 58 10.12 -17.89 -8.41
N GLU A 59 11.01 -18.77 -8.89
CA GLU A 59 11.74 -18.58 -10.16
C GLU A 59 10.79 -18.46 -11.37
N ASP A 60 9.68 -19.20 -11.38
CA ASP A 60 8.69 -19.21 -12.47
C ASP A 60 7.54 -18.20 -12.29
N GLY A 61 7.50 -17.47 -11.16
CA GLY A 61 6.36 -16.65 -10.75
C GLY A 61 6.36 -15.21 -11.26
N ILE A 62 7.30 -14.82 -12.11
CA ILE A 62 7.56 -13.41 -12.48
C ILE A 62 6.35 -12.75 -13.15
N GLU A 63 5.67 -13.42 -14.10
CA GLU A 63 4.51 -12.86 -14.78
C GLU A 63 3.34 -12.60 -13.80
N ASN A 64 3.09 -13.55 -12.90
CA ASN A 64 2.08 -13.40 -11.86
C ASN A 64 2.43 -12.28 -10.88
N LEU A 65 3.72 -12.13 -10.54
CA LEU A 65 4.19 -11.03 -9.69
C LEU A 65 3.95 -9.67 -10.35
N GLN A 66 4.22 -9.53 -11.65
CA GLN A 66 3.95 -8.28 -12.39
C GLN A 66 2.46 -7.93 -12.39
N LYS A 67 1.59 -8.93 -12.58
CA LYS A 67 0.14 -8.74 -12.51
C LYS A 67 -0.30 -8.25 -11.13
N LEU A 68 0.17 -8.88 -10.06
CA LEU A 68 -0.14 -8.47 -8.68
C LEU A 68 0.34 -7.04 -8.38
N ILE A 69 1.51 -6.65 -8.87
CA ILE A 69 2.01 -5.28 -8.73
C ILE A 69 1.09 -4.27 -9.43
N ALA A 70 0.65 -4.58 -10.66
CA ALA A 70 -0.26 -3.71 -11.40
C ALA A 70 -1.62 -3.56 -10.70
N GLU A 71 -2.19 -4.66 -10.19
CA GLU A 71 -3.46 -4.62 -9.44
C GLU A 71 -3.33 -3.79 -8.15
N LYS A 72 -2.22 -3.93 -7.41
CA LYS A 72 -1.95 -3.09 -6.22
C LYS A 72 -1.82 -1.61 -6.59
N GLN A 73 -1.16 -1.30 -7.71
CA GLN A 73 -1.03 0.08 -8.18
C GLN A 73 -2.39 0.72 -8.48
N THR A 74 -3.31 -0.01 -9.11
CA THR A 74 -4.68 0.47 -9.33
C THR A 74 -5.40 0.77 -8.01
N LYS A 75 -5.24 -0.10 -7.00
CA LYS A 75 -5.84 0.15 -5.67
C LYS A 75 -5.25 1.38 -4.98
N ILE A 76 -3.95 1.64 -5.12
CA ILE A 76 -3.29 2.84 -4.58
C ILE A 76 -3.91 4.10 -5.21
N GLU A 77 -4.05 4.13 -6.54
CA GLU A 77 -4.63 5.28 -7.25
C GLU A 77 -6.10 5.54 -6.88
N GLU A 78 -6.86 4.49 -6.57
CA GLU A 78 -8.22 4.63 -6.05
C GLU A 78 -8.22 5.20 -4.63
N ILE A 79 -7.31 4.74 -3.76
CA ILE A 79 -7.17 5.23 -2.39
C ILE A 79 -6.74 6.70 -2.36
N ASP A 80 -5.81 7.11 -3.21
CA ASP A 80 -5.32 8.49 -3.27
C ASP A 80 -6.47 9.49 -3.53
N LYS A 81 -7.38 9.14 -4.45
CA LYS A 81 -8.58 9.95 -4.75
C LYS A 81 -9.51 10.06 -3.53
N LEU A 82 -9.71 8.95 -2.81
CA LEU A 82 -10.52 8.95 -1.59
C LEU A 82 -9.87 9.82 -0.49
N ASP A 83 -8.54 9.81 -0.38
CA ASP A 83 -7.79 10.60 0.59
C ASP A 83 -7.81 12.10 0.29
N GLU A 84 -7.76 12.48 -0.99
CA GLU A 84 -7.97 13.86 -1.42
C GLU A 84 -9.37 14.37 -1.03
N GLU A 85 -10.42 13.61 -1.35
CA GLU A 85 -11.80 13.94 -0.97
C GLU A 85 -11.97 14.01 0.55
N PHE A 86 -11.38 13.06 1.27
CA PHE A 86 -11.43 13.00 2.74
C PHE A 86 -10.75 14.23 3.35
N THR A 87 -9.58 14.61 2.82
CA THR A 87 -8.82 15.77 3.28
C THR A 87 -9.61 17.06 3.09
N SER A 88 -10.31 17.21 1.96
CA SER A 88 -11.17 18.37 1.71
C SER A 88 -12.31 18.46 2.73
N CYS A 89 -13.01 17.35 2.98
CA CYS A 89 -14.07 17.31 3.99
C CYS A 89 -13.53 17.58 5.40
N PHE A 90 -12.37 17.03 5.74
CA PHE A 90 -11.77 17.21 7.05
C PHE A 90 -11.33 18.66 7.28
N GLN A 91 -10.78 19.32 6.27
CA GLN A 91 -10.43 20.75 6.36
C GLN A 91 -11.64 21.63 6.65
N GLN A 92 -12.79 21.34 6.03
CA GLN A 92 -14.04 22.05 6.33
C GLN A 92 -14.48 21.78 7.77
N LEU A 93 -14.47 20.51 8.19
CA LEU A 93 -14.81 20.11 9.55
C LEU A 93 -13.94 20.81 10.62
N LYS A 94 -12.63 20.95 10.36
CA LYS A 94 -11.69 21.67 11.23
C LYS A 94 -12.07 23.13 11.43
N GLN A 95 -12.46 23.81 10.35
CA GLN A 95 -12.84 25.23 10.39
C GLN A 95 -14.10 25.44 11.24
N GLU A 96 -15.11 24.60 11.03
CA GLU A 96 -16.38 24.67 11.75
C GLU A 96 -16.23 24.34 13.25
N LEU A 97 -15.48 23.28 13.56
CA LEU A 97 -15.35 22.79 14.95
C LEU A 97 -14.17 23.40 15.72
N LYS A 98 -13.30 24.16 15.04
CA LYS A 98 -12.06 24.74 15.58
C LYS A 98 -11.15 23.69 16.23
N VAL A 99 -11.00 22.56 15.56
CA VAL A 99 -10.15 21.43 15.98
C VAL A 99 -9.05 21.22 14.95
N GLU A 100 -7.93 20.65 15.39
CA GLU A 100 -6.83 20.27 14.50
C GLU A 100 -6.77 18.78 14.22
N ARG A 101 -7.38 17.97 15.09
CA ARG A 101 -7.29 16.51 15.02
C ARG A 101 -8.65 15.88 15.25
N LEU A 102 -8.86 14.72 14.64
CA LEU A 102 -10.11 13.98 14.77
C LEU A 102 -10.36 13.57 16.22
N GLU A 103 -9.27 13.26 16.96
CA GLU A 103 -9.30 12.82 18.36
C GLU A 103 -9.86 13.88 19.31
N GLU A 104 -9.67 15.16 18.99
CA GLU A 104 -10.09 16.30 19.81
C GLU A 104 -11.62 16.45 19.86
N ILE A 105 -12.34 15.87 18.89
CA ILE A 105 -13.79 15.98 18.81
C ILE A 105 -14.46 15.06 19.84
N ASN A 106 -15.29 15.60 20.73
CA ASN A 106 -16.00 14.80 21.72
C ASN A 106 -17.10 13.92 21.08
N ASN A 107 -17.07 12.62 21.37
CA ASN A 107 -18.00 11.63 20.83
C ASN A 107 -19.48 11.88 21.17
N ALA A 108 -19.76 12.57 22.28
CA ALA A 108 -21.13 12.89 22.69
C ALA A 108 -21.71 14.10 21.95
N SER A 109 -20.87 14.87 21.25
CA SER A 109 -21.25 16.17 20.70
C SER A 109 -21.73 16.12 19.26
N ILE A 110 -21.36 15.09 18.49
CA ILE A 110 -21.61 15.02 17.05
C ILE A 110 -21.98 13.58 16.65
N PRO A 111 -23.18 13.34 16.08
CA PRO A 111 -23.55 12.04 15.56
C PRO A 111 -22.53 11.53 14.52
N GLY A 112 -22.25 10.23 14.51
CA GLY A 112 -21.36 9.61 13.51
C GLY A 112 -19.84 9.77 13.77
N ILE A 113 -19.41 10.70 14.64
CA ILE A 113 -17.97 10.90 14.89
C ILE A 113 -17.29 9.66 15.46
N LYS A 114 -18.00 8.90 16.31
CA LYS A 114 -17.48 7.65 16.88
C LYS A 114 -17.25 6.62 15.79
N GLU A 115 -18.22 6.43 14.90
CA GLU A 115 -18.11 5.49 13.77
C GLU A 115 -16.95 5.86 12.83
N LEU A 116 -16.78 7.16 12.56
CA LEU A 116 -15.67 7.66 11.78
C LEU A 116 -14.32 7.31 12.44
N LYS A 117 -14.17 7.61 13.74
CA LYS A 117 -12.96 7.29 14.52
C LYS A 117 -12.68 5.79 14.54
N ASP A 118 -13.70 4.97 14.79
CA ASP A 118 -13.57 3.51 14.84
C ASP A 118 -13.13 2.97 13.46
N THR A 119 -13.65 3.52 12.37
CA THR A 119 -13.26 3.12 11.00
C THR A 119 -11.84 3.55 10.66
N VAL A 120 -11.44 4.77 11.02
CA VAL A 120 -10.05 5.23 10.87
C VAL A 120 -9.09 4.37 11.69
N GLY A 121 -9.46 4.00 12.92
CA GLY A 121 -8.68 3.08 13.75
C GLY A 121 -8.43 1.74 13.07
N ARG A 122 -9.49 1.12 12.52
CA ARG A 122 -9.38 -0.14 11.75
C ARG A 122 -8.52 0.00 10.49
N ILE A 123 -8.56 1.14 9.80
CA ILE A 123 -7.68 1.43 8.66
C ILE A 123 -6.21 1.44 9.10
N MET A 124 -5.90 2.09 10.23
CA MET A 124 -4.53 2.16 10.75
C MET A 124 -3.99 0.77 11.13
N GLU A 125 -4.82 -0.07 11.74
CA GLU A 125 -4.47 -1.47 12.04
C GLU A 125 -4.16 -2.26 10.76
N LEU A 126 -5.00 -2.12 9.73
CA LEU A 126 -4.82 -2.82 8.46
C LEU A 126 -3.56 -2.39 7.72
N LEU A 127 -3.26 -1.08 7.72
CA LEU A 127 -2.04 -0.54 7.10
C LEU A 127 -0.78 -1.12 7.76
N GLU A 128 -0.78 -1.27 9.08
CA GLU A 128 0.36 -1.86 9.79
C GLU A 128 0.51 -3.36 9.47
N GLU A 129 -0.59 -4.08 9.29
CA GLU A 129 -0.56 -5.48 8.83
C GLU A 129 0.03 -5.60 7.42
N ILE A 130 -0.48 -4.79 6.47
CA ILE A 130 0.00 -4.74 5.09
C ILE A 130 1.50 -4.44 5.08
N ARG A 131 1.93 -3.40 5.82
CA ARG A 131 3.34 -3.00 5.91
C ARG A 131 4.25 -4.13 6.38
N LYS A 132 3.85 -4.88 7.41
CA LYS A 132 4.61 -6.04 7.91
C LYS A 132 4.70 -7.17 6.88
N LEU A 133 3.64 -7.43 6.13
CA LEU A 133 3.65 -8.43 5.07
C LEU A 133 4.50 -7.99 3.87
N GLU A 134 4.39 -6.74 3.44
CA GLU A 134 5.22 -6.17 2.38
C GLU A 134 6.71 -6.27 2.69
N SER A 135 7.10 -5.93 3.92
CA SER A 135 8.50 -6.06 4.36
C SER A 135 9.00 -7.50 4.22
N ARG A 136 8.19 -8.49 4.63
CA ARG A 136 8.54 -9.91 4.48
C ARG A 136 8.61 -10.35 3.02
N ASN A 137 7.70 -9.86 2.17
CA ASN A 137 7.71 -10.15 0.74
C ASN A 137 8.95 -9.60 0.06
N ILE A 138 9.38 -8.38 0.41
CA ILE A 138 10.61 -7.77 -0.09
C ILE A 138 11.82 -8.61 0.30
N GLU A 139 11.96 -8.97 1.59
CA GLU A 139 13.06 -9.82 2.06
C GLU A 139 13.12 -11.18 1.34
N ASN A 140 11.97 -11.80 1.08
CA ASN A 140 11.91 -13.08 0.37
C ASN A 140 12.32 -12.94 -1.10
N ALA A 141 11.92 -11.86 -1.76
CA ALA A 141 12.32 -11.57 -3.14
C ALA A 141 13.84 -11.33 -3.24
N GLU A 142 14.43 -10.60 -2.29
CA GLU A 142 15.88 -10.37 -2.21
C GLU A 142 16.65 -11.69 -2.04
N LYS A 143 16.21 -12.56 -1.11
CA LYS A 143 16.82 -13.87 -0.90
C LYS A 143 16.78 -14.75 -2.14
N LEU A 144 15.67 -14.73 -2.88
CA LEU A 144 15.55 -15.47 -4.15
C LEU A 144 16.55 -14.95 -5.18
N MET A 145 16.68 -13.63 -5.31
CA MET A 145 17.62 -12.99 -6.22
C MET A 145 19.09 -13.30 -5.90
N ASP A 146 19.45 -13.32 -4.61
CA ASP A 146 20.79 -13.70 -4.14
C ASP A 146 21.10 -15.18 -4.42
N GLY A 147 20.11 -16.05 -4.22
CA GLY A 147 20.20 -17.48 -4.53
C GLY A 147 20.48 -17.70 -6.02
N LEU A 148 19.69 -17.10 -6.90
CA LEU A 148 19.86 -17.13 -8.35
C LEU A 148 21.24 -16.60 -8.78
N SER A 149 21.65 -15.46 -8.24
CA SER A 149 22.95 -14.86 -8.52
C SER A 149 24.12 -15.79 -8.14
N THR A 150 23.98 -16.51 -7.02
CA THR A 150 24.96 -17.49 -6.56
C THR A 150 25.01 -18.71 -7.48
N GLN A 151 23.86 -19.21 -7.94
CA GLN A 151 23.81 -20.32 -8.89
C GLN A 151 24.47 -19.94 -10.23
N ILE A 152 24.20 -18.75 -10.75
CA ILE A 152 24.84 -18.24 -11.98
C ILE A 152 26.37 -18.18 -11.82
N LYS A 153 26.87 -17.67 -10.68
CA LYS A 153 28.32 -17.65 -10.40
C LYS A 153 28.92 -19.06 -10.41
N LYS A 154 28.26 -20.03 -9.76
CA LYS A 154 28.70 -21.43 -9.75
C LYS A 154 28.73 -22.04 -11.15
N LEU A 155 27.71 -21.79 -11.97
CA LEU A 155 27.66 -22.26 -13.36
C LEU A 155 28.81 -21.69 -14.20
N ASN A 156 29.10 -20.40 -14.04
CA ASN A 156 30.21 -19.74 -14.76
C ASN A 156 31.57 -20.32 -14.32
N GLN A 157 31.78 -20.50 -13.01
CA GLN A 157 32.99 -21.15 -12.50
C GLN A 157 33.14 -22.59 -13.01
N GLY A 158 32.06 -23.37 -13.02
CA GLY A 158 32.03 -24.72 -13.57
C GLY A 158 32.37 -24.77 -15.06
N LYS A 159 31.86 -23.83 -15.86
CA LYS A 159 32.22 -23.67 -17.28
C LYS A 159 33.70 -23.32 -17.45
N THR A 160 34.26 -22.43 -16.63
CA THR A 160 35.69 -22.07 -16.66
C THR A 160 36.58 -23.24 -16.29
N ILE A 161 36.23 -24.00 -15.25
CA ILE A 161 36.95 -25.21 -14.83
C ILE A 161 36.88 -26.26 -15.94
N ASN A 162 35.68 -26.54 -16.47
CA ASN A 162 35.51 -27.50 -17.56
C ASN A 162 36.30 -27.08 -18.82
N ALA A 163 36.32 -25.79 -19.18
CA ALA A 163 37.15 -25.30 -20.28
C ALA A 163 38.67 -25.45 -20.01
N ALA A 164 39.11 -25.24 -18.76
CA ALA A 164 40.52 -25.38 -18.38
C ALA A 164 41.01 -26.84 -18.36
N TYR A 165 40.16 -27.78 -17.91
CA TYR A 165 40.49 -29.21 -17.87
C TYR A 165 40.14 -29.93 -19.19
N GLY A 166 39.11 -29.52 -19.91
CA GLY A 166 38.70 -30.07 -21.21
C GLY A 166 39.64 -29.72 -22.35
N LYS A 167 40.46 -28.65 -22.21
CA LYS A 167 41.55 -28.34 -23.14
C LYS A 167 42.76 -29.28 -22.97
N ASN A 168 42.80 -30.08 -21.91
CA ASN A 168 43.82 -31.09 -21.64
C ASN A 168 43.38 -32.52 -22.01
N VAL A 169 42.36 -32.68 -22.86
CA VAL A 169 42.21 -33.94 -23.63
C VAL A 169 43.25 -33.92 -24.76
N VAL A 170 44.48 -34.19 -24.35
CA VAL A 170 45.51 -34.94 -25.08
C VAL A 170 45.55 -34.65 -26.58
N ALA A 171 46.27 -33.59 -26.97
CA ALA A 171 47.13 -33.72 -28.13
C ALA A 171 48.09 -34.87 -27.80
N ALA A 172 47.77 -36.08 -28.28
CA ALA A 172 48.60 -37.25 -28.08
C ALA A 172 50.02 -36.89 -28.54
N PRO A 173 51.07 -37.10 -27.72
CA PRO A 173 52.43 -37.03 -28.25
C PRO A 173 52.51 -38.04 -29.40
N PRO A 174 53.13 -37.69 -30.55
CA PRO A 174 53.17 -38.59 -31.70
C PRO A 174 53.80 -39.91 -31.26
N SER A 175 53.03 -41.00 -31.33
CA SER A 175 53.52 -42.34 -31.07
C SER A 175 54.45 -42.75 -32.20
N PHE A 176 55.76 -42.79 -31.93
CA PHE A 176 56.73 -43.37 -32.84
C PHE A 176 56.64 -44.90 -32.76
N PHE A 177 56.26 -45.54 -33.88
CA PHE A 177 56.41 -46.98 -34.06
C PHE A 177 57.84 -47.27 -34.51
N VAL A 178 58.60 -47.99 -33.67
CA VAL A 178 59.90 -48.56 -34.05
C VAL A 178 59.66 -50.01 -34.46
N ASP A 179 59.63 -50.29 -35.76
CA ASP A 179 59.70 -51.67 -36.28
C ASP A 179 61.17 -52.12 -36.29
N SER A 180 61.58 -52.83 -35.25
CA SER A 180 62.85 -53.54 -35.25
C SER A 180 62.66 -54.95 -35.82
N ARG A 181 62.83 -55.07 -37.15
CA ARG A 181 63.06 -56.37 -37.77
C ARG A 181 64.52 -56.78 -37.65
N LYS A 182 64.68 -58.05 -37.28
CA LYS A 182 65.93 -58.77 -37.01
C LYS A 182 66.66 -59.14 -38.29
#